data_AF-A0A6G0X290-F1
#
_entry.id   AF-A0A6G0X290-F1
#
_cell.length_a   1.000
_cell.length_b   1.000
_cell.length_c   1.000
_cell.angle_alpha   90.00
_cell.angle_beta   90.00
_cell.angle_gamma   90.00
#
_symmetry.space_group_name_H-M   'P 1'
#
loop_
_entity.id
_entity.type
_entity.pdbx_description
1 polymer ?
#
loop_
_entity_poly.entity_id
_entity_poly.type
_entity_poly.pdbx_seq_one_letter_code
_entity_poly.pdbx_strand_id
1 'polypeptide(L)'
;MDLKDPKEAATQYVQANKLNEVFQELCTLIMHRRPTNLREFIIQQLEIMRSARECRSAPSFFTESDLGAMFSMFDVTNQGSISIAQYDQGLKSLGIDRPTLRLPESIHRVDRPLFVRSLAQELRNNSYL
;
A
#
# COMPACT_ATOMS: atom_id res chain seq x y z
N MET A 1 -44.17 14.51 -8.89
CA MET A 1 -43.07 13.64 -8.42
C MET A 1 -42.41 13.10 -9.65
N ASP A 2 -41.18 13.52 -9.89
CA ASP A 2 -40.43 13.23 -11.12
C ASP A 2 -40.04 11.74 -11.12
N LEU A 3 -40.75 10.93 -11.91
CA LEU A 3 -40.46 9.51 -12.10
C LEU A 3 -39.24 9.43 -13.02
N LYS A 4 -38.05 9.66 -12.46
CA LYS A 4 -36.80 9.37 -13.16
C LYS A 4 -36.86 7.94 -13.68
N ASP A 5 -36.72 7.76 -14.99
CA ASP A 5 -36.72 6.46 -15.64
C ASP A 5 -35.80 5.50 -14.85
N PRO A 6 -36.30 4.33 -14.39
CA PRO A 6 -35.47 3.36 -13.66
C PRO A 6 -34.15 3.04 -14.37
N LYS A 7 -34.15 3.05 -15.71
CA LYS A 7 -32.94 2.83 -16.52
C LYS A 7 -31.95 3.98 -16.39
N GLU A 8 -32.44 5.22 -16.38
CA GLU A 8 -31.60 6.41 -16.20
C GLU A 8 -31.02 6.45 -14.79
N ALA A 9 -31.83 6.15 -13.77
CA ALA A 9 -31.37 6.04 -12.39
C ALA A 9 -30.27 4.97 -12.21
N ALA A 10 -30.46 3.79 -12.83
CA ALA A 10 -29.44 2.73 -12.81
C ALA A 10 -28.15 3.17 -13.52
N THR A 11 -28.26 3.82 -14.67
CA THR A 11 -27.10 4.33 -15.42
C THR A 11 -26.32 5.37 -14.61
N GLN A 12 -27.02 6.30 -13.97
CA GLN A 12 -26.41 7.30 -13.09
C GLN A 12 -25.72 6.65 -11.90
N TYR A 13 -26.33 5.63 -11.30
CA TYR A 13 -25.70 4.91 -10.19
C TYR A 13 -24.40 4.20 -10.62
N VAL A 14 -24.41 3.51 -11.76
CA VAL A 14 -23.23 2.83 -12.30
C VAL A 14 -22.08 3.81 -12.55
N GLN A 15 -22.39 4.96 -13.17
CA GLN A 15 -21.41 6.00 -13.48
C GLN A 15 -20.89 6.71 -12.22
N ALA A 16 -21.78 7.14 -11.33
CA ALA A 16 -21.43 7.87 -10.12
C ALA A 16 -20.54 7.04 -9.18
N ASN A 17 -20.70 5.71 -9.18
CA ASN A 17 -19.93 4.79 -8.36
C ASN A 17 -18.76 4.14 -9.11
N LYS A 18 -18.49 4.53 -10.37
CA LYS A 18 -17.41 3.98 -11.19
C LYS A 18 -17.38 2.45 -11.22
N LEU A 19 -18.57 1.83 -11.32
CA LEU A 19 -18.68 0.37 -11.22
C LEU A 19 -17.98 -0.32 -12.39
N ASN A 20 -17.99 0.29 -13.57
CA ASN A 20 -17.33 -0.26 -14.76
C ASN A 20 -15.81 -0.39 -14.53
N GLU A 21 -15.20 0.61 -13.92
CA GLU A 21 -13.77 0.61 -13.58
C GLU A 21 -13.45 -0.46 -12.52
N VAL A 22 -14.32 -0.61 -11.49
CA VAL A 22 -14.19 -1.68 -10.50
C VAL A 22 -14.26 -3.06 -11.17
N PHE A 23 -15.23 -3.28 -12.06
CA PHE A 23 -15.34 -4.53 -12.80
C PHE A 23 -14.12 -4.79 -13.70
N GLN A 24 -13.62 -3.77 -14.39
CA GLN A 24 -12.44 -3.88 -15.24
C GLN A 24 -11.19 -4.28 -14.44
N GLU A 25 -10.97 -3.67 -13.27
CA GLU A 25 -9.85 -4.00 -12.39
C GLU A 25 -9.96 -5.44 -11.88
N LEU A 26 -11.15 -5.84 -11.38
CA LEU A 26 -11.39 -7.20 -10.92
C LEU A 26 -11.15 -8.24 -12.03
N CYS A 27 -11.64 -7.99 -13.24
CA CYS A 27 -11.41 -8.86 -14.40
C CYS A 27 -9.92 -8.99 -14.72
N THR A 28 -9.18 -7.87 -14.69
CA THR A 28 -7.72 -7.86 -14.92
C THR A 28 -6.99 -8.70 -13.87
N LEU A 29 -7.32 -8.52 -12.59
CA LEU A 29 -6.74 -9.28 -11.48
C LEU A 29 -7.07 -10.78 -11.57
N ILE A 30 -8.31 -11.14 -11.92
CA ILE A 30 -8.74 -12.53 -12.10
C ILE A 30 -7.97 -13.20 -13.24
N MET A 31 -7.85 -12.53 -14.40
CA MET A 31 -7.12 -13.08 -15.55
C MET A 31 -5.64 -13.27 -15.26
N HIS A 32 -5.03 -12.35 -14.52
CA HIS A 32 -3.62 -12.39 -14.17
C HIS A 32 -3.30 -13.42 -13.08
N ARG A 33 -4.08 -13.42 -11.99
CA ARG A 33 -3.80 -14.26 -10.80
C ARG A 33 -4.40 -15.66 -10.87
N ARG A 34 -5.44 -15.87 -11.68
CA ARG A 34 -6.15 -17.16 -11.86
C ARG A 34 -6.42 -17.88 -10.54
N PRO A 35 -7.18 -17.26 -9.61
CA PRO A 35 -7.40 -17.81 -8.28
C PRO A 35 -8.22 -19.11 -8.32
N THR A 36 -7.89 -20.05 -7.43
CA THR A 36 -8.62 -21.32 -7.29
C THR A 36 -10.05 -21.13 -6.79
N ASN A 37 -10.29 -20.13 -5.93
CA ASN A 37 -11.61 -19.76 -5.43
C ASN A 37 -11.95 -18.32 -5.83
N LEU A 38 -12.74 -18.18 -6.89
CA LEU A 38 -13.08 -16.88 -7.47
C LEU A 38 -13.88 -15.99 -6.51
N ARG A 39 -14.86 -16.56 -5.79
CA ARG A 39 -15.75 -15.81 -4.91
C ARG A 39 -14.97 -15.18 -3.76
N GLU A 40 -14.16 -15.99 -3.09
CA GLU A 40 -13.33 -15.53 -1.98
C GLU A 40 -12.33 -14.46 -2.41
N PHE A 41 -11.69 -14.66 -3.57
CA PHE A 41 -10.76 -13.68 -4.14
C PHE A 41 -11.45 -12.33 -4.40
N ILE A 42 -12.63 -12.33 -5.04
CA ILE A 42 -13.38 -11.09 -5.32
C ILE A 42 -13.75 -10.36 -4.02
N ILE A 43 -14.20 -11.09 -2.99
CA ILE A 43 -14.52 -10.49 -1.68
C ILE A 43 -13.29 -9.80 -1.10
N GLN A 44 -12.15 -10.48 -1.07
CA GLN A 44 -10.90 -9.91 -0.55
C GLN A 44 -10.46 -8.66 -1.33
N GLN A 45 -10.54 -8.68 -2.66
CA GLN A 45 -10.18 -7.50 -3.47
C GLN A 45 -11.11 -6.31 -3.21
N LEU A 46 -12.41 -6.54 -3.09
CA LEU A 46 -13.38 -5.49 -2.77
C LEU A 46 -13.15 -4.91 -1.36
N GLU A 47 -12.79 -5.75 -0.38
CA GLU A 47 -12.41 -5.30 0.95
C GLU A 47 -11.16 -4.42 0.92
N ILE A 48 -10.12 -4.82 0.20
CA ILE A 48 -8.90 -4.01 0.01
C ILE A 48 -9.23 -2.66 -0.63
N MET A 49 -10.01 -2.65 -1.71
CA MET A 49 -10.44 -1.42 -2.39
C MET A 49 -11.24 -0.51 -1.46
N ARG A 50 -12.12 -1.08 -0.64
CA ARG A 50 -12.92 -0.35 0.35
C ARG A 50 -12.02 0.26 1.44
N SER A 51 -11.12 -0.52 2.03
CA SER A 51 -10.20 -0.05 3.06
C SER A 51 -9.28 1.06 2.55
N ALA A 52 -8.77 0.94 1.32
CA ALA A 52 -7.97 1.99 0.68
C ALA A 52 -8.77 3.31 0.53
N ARG A 53 -10.05 3.22 0.15
CA ARG A 53 -10.96 4.37 0.05
C ARG A 53 -11.25 5.01 1.40
N GLU A 54 -11.48 4.19 2.43
CA GLU A 54 -11.83 4.65 3.79
C GLU A 54 -10.63 5.26 4.53
N CYS A 55 -9.44 4.69 4.37
CA CYS A 55 -8.23 5.19 5.02
C CYS A 55 -7.73 6.52 4.44
N ARG A 56 -8.20 6.95 3.25
CA ARG A 56 -7.57 8.01 2.41
C ARG A 56 -6.05 7.84 2.26
N SER A 57 -5.51 6.67 2.58
CA SER A 57 -4.12 6.35 2.35
C SER A 57 -4.05 5.91 0.91
N ALA A 58 -3.33 6.65 0.07
CA ALA A 58 -2.87 6.09 -1.18
C ALA A 58 -2.25 4.71 -0.86
N PRO A 59 -2.64 3.62 -1.55
CA PRO A 59 -2.00 2.34 -1.33
C PRO A 59 -0.50 2.57 -1.54
N SER A 60 0.29 2.33 -0.49
CA SER A 60 1.74 2.47 -0.62
C SER A 60 2.18 1.50 -1.70
N PHE A 61 2.89 2.01 -2.70
CA PHE A 61 3.44 1.17 -3.78
C PHE A 61 4.39 0.08 -3.23
N PHE A 62 4.93 0.30 -2.03
CA PHE A 62 5.81 -0.62 -1.34
C PHE A 62 5.07 -1.41 -0.27
N THR A 63 5.16 -2.73 -0.36
CA THR A 63 4.68 -3.65 0.67
C THR A 63 5.75 -3.85 1.76
N GLU A 64 5.37 -4.42 2.91
CA GLU A 64 6.34 -4.81 3.94
C GLU A 64 7.37 -5.83 3.42
N SER A 65 6.99 -6.66 2.44
CA SER A 65 7.90 -7.57 1.76
C SER A 65 8.96 -6.82 0.95
N ASP A 66 8.57 -5.75 0.25
CA ASP A 66 9.49 -4.91 -0.54
C ASP A 66 10.47 -4.18 0.38
N LEU A 67 10.00 -3.65 1.51
CA LEU A 67 10.84 -3.05 2.54
C LEU A 67 11.79 -4.08 3.17
N GLY A 68 11.30 -5.29 3.39
CA GLY A 68 12.09 -6.40 3.89
C GLY A 68 13.19 -6.84 2.92
N ALA A 69 12.94 -6.76 1.61
CA ALA A 69 13.92 -7.01 0.56
C ALA A 69 14.94 -5.87 0.47
N MET A 70 14.50 -4.61 0.59
CA MET A 70 15.39 -3.44 0.65
C MET A 70 16.36 -3.54 1.83
N PHE A 71 15.90 -3.97 3.01
CA PHE A 71 16.80 -4.20 4.16
C PHE A 71 17.92 -5.19 3.81
N SER A 72 17.58 -6.30 3.15
CA SER A 72 18.55 -7.32 2.74
C SER A 72 19.58 -6.79 1.73
N MET A 73 19.26 -5.74 0.96
CA MET A 73 20.24 -5.08 0.10
C MET A 73 21.29 -4.28 0.89
N PHE A 74 20.96 -3.81 2.10
CA PHE A 74 21.89 -3.10 2.97
C PHE A 74 22.66 -4.04 3.92
N ASP A 75 22.02 -5.11 4.40
CA ASP A 75 22.63 -6.12 5.28
C ASP A 75 23.38 -7.22 4.49
N VAL A 76 24.28 -6.81 3.59
CA VAL A 76 25.01 -7.72 2.68
C VAL A 76 25.85 -8.75 3.44
N THR A 77 26.27 -8.42 4.65
CA THR A 77 27.07 -9.29 5.53
C THR A 77 26.22 -10.21 6.42
N ASN A 78 24.88 -10.19 6.30
CA ASN A 78 23.94 -10.95 7.12
C ASN A 78 24.16 -10.78 8.63
N GLN A 79 24.47 -9.55 9.07
CA GLN A 79 24.64 -9.22 10.49
C GLN A 79 23.31 -9.06 11.22
N GLY A 80 22.18 -9.04 10.50
CA GLY A 80 20.84 -8.83 11.04
C GLY A 80 20.56 -7.37 11.44
N SER A 81 21.51 -6.45 11.18
CA SER A 81 21.37 -5.04 11.52
C SER A 81 22.19 -4.13 10.61
N ILE A 82 21.66 -2.96 10.30
CA ILE A 82 22.28 -1.94 9.47
C ILE A 82 22.62 -0.69 10.29
N SER A 83 23.50 0.16 9.78
CA SER A 83 23.84 1.44 10.41
C SER A 83 22.72 2.48 10.22
N ILE A 84 22.73 3.54 11.06
CA ILE A 84 21.80 4.67 10.91
C ILE A 84 21.94 5.35 9.53
N ALA A 85 23.16 5.47 9.01
CA ALA A 85 23.38 6.02 7.67
C ALA A 85 22.71 5.18 6.56
N GLN A 86 22.68 3.85 6.69
CA GLN A 86 21.98 2.97 5.75
C GLN A 86 20.46 3.06 5.91
N TYR A 87 19.96 3.22 7.15
CA TYR A 87 18.56 3.50 7.42
C TYR A 87 18.11 4.81 6.73
N ASP A 88 18.89 5.89 6.89
CA ASP A 88 18.61 7.18 6.26
C ASP A 88 18.66 7.10 4.72
N GLN A 89 19.55 6.28 4.17
CA GLN A 89 19.60 6.02 2.73
C GLN A 89 18.36 5.25 2.23
N GLY A 90 17.83 4.33 3.03
CA GLY A 90 16.56 3.65 2.76
C GLY A 90 15.39 4.63 2.65
N LEU A 91 15.27 5.56 3.59
CA LEU A 91 14.26 6.62 3.56
C LEU A 91 14.35 7.46 2.27
N LYS A 92 15.57 7.92 1.91
CA LYS A 92 15.80 8.67 0.66
C LYS A 92 15.46 7.88 -0.59
N SER A 93 15.75 6.59 -0.60
CA SER A 93 15.46 5.70 -1.75
C SER A 93 13.94 5.56 -1.99
N LEU A 94 13.12 5.82 -0.97
CA LEU A 94 11.66 5.86 -1.05
C LEU A 94 11.10 7.27 -1.25
N GLY A 95 11.95 8.28 -1.47
CA GLY A 95 11.54 9.67 -1.64
C GLY A 95 11.15 10.38 -0.34
N ILE A 96 11.51 9.84 0.82
CA ILE A 96 11.20 10.43 2.13
C ILE A 96 12.35 11.37 2.54
N ASP A 97 12.27 12.63 2.12
CA ASP A 97 13.29 13.64 2.43
C ASP A 97 13.16 14.22 3.85
N ARG A 98 11.96 14.15 4.44
CA ARG A 98 11.64 14.72 5.75
C ARG A 98 10.93 13.67 6.63
N PRO A 99 11.67 12.70 7.19
CA PRO A 99 11.07 11.71 8.07
C PRO A 99 10.46 12.37 9.30
N THR A 100 9.25 11.92 9.64
CA THR A 100 8.45 12.39 10.77
C THR A 100 8.79 11.64 12.07
N LEU A 101 9.22 10.39 11.95
CA LEU A 101 9.66 9.51 13.01
C LEU A 101 11.14 9.76 13.32
N ARG A 102 11.42 9.96 14.61
CA ARG A 102 12.78 10.05 15.14
C ARG A 102 13.09 8.76 15.88
N LEU A 103 14.17 8.09 15.48
CA LEU A 103 14.73 6.99 16.27
C LEU A 103 15.35 7.56 17.55
N PRO A 104 15.20 6.90 18.71
CA PRO A 104 15.89 7.30 19.94
C PRO A 104 17.41 7.37 19.76
N GLU A 105 18.08 8.32 20.43
CA GLU A 105 19.55 8.50 20.34
C GLU A 105 20.35 7.27 20.82
N SER A 106 19.73 6.42 21.63
CA SER A 106 20.32 5.15 22.10
C SER A 106 20.40 4.07 21.02
N ILE A 107 19.73 4.25 19.88
CA ILE A 107 19.76 3.30 18.77
C ILE A 107 20.92 3.67 17.83
N HIS A 108 21.93 2.81 17.79
CA HIS A 108 23.08 2.97 16.89
C HIS A 108 23.04 2.03 15.67
N ARG A 109 22.19 0.99 15.73
CA ARG A 109 21.96 0.03 14.64
C ARG A 109 20.48 -0.31 14.56
N VAL A 110 20.01 -0.56 13.35
CA VAL A 110 18.61 -0.83 13.04
C VAL A 110 18.48 -2.27 12.56
N ASP A 111 17.63 -3.06 13.22
CA ASP A 111 17.31 -4.42 12.79
C ASP A 111 16.18 -4.42 11.74
N ARG A 112 15.97 -5.59 11.11
CA ARG A 112 14.95 -5.72 10.05
C ARG A 112 13.54 -5.35 10.52
N PRO A 113 13.05 -5.80 11.69
CA PRO A 113 11.72 -5.41 12.18
C PRO A 113 11.57 -3.91 12.41
N LEU A 114 12.56 -3.25 13.02
CA LEU A 114 12.53 -1.80 13.24
C LEU A 114 12.58 -1.05 11.91
N PHE A 115 13.41 -1.48 10.96
CA PHE A 115 13.51 -0.88 9.63
C PHE A 115 12.15 -0.92 8.90
N VAL A 116 11.56 -2.11 8.76
CA VAL A 116 10.30 -2.29 8.03
C VAL A 116 9.18 -1.50 8.69
N ARG A 117 9.06 -1.56 10.02
CA ARG A 117 8.02 -0.84 10.76
C ARG A 117 8.14 0.68 10.58
N SER A 118 9.35 1.23 10.73
CA SER A 118 9.57 2.68 10.64
C SER A 118 9.29 3.20 9.23
N LEU A 119 9.82 2.54 8.19
CA LEU A 119 9.61 2.97 6.80
C LEU A 119 8.16 2.80 6.35
N ALA A 120 7.49 1.70 6.73
CA ALA A 120 6.07 1.50 6.44
C ALA A 120 5.21 2.62 7.06
N GLN A 121 5.56 3.05 8.27
CA GLN A 121 4.86 4.14 8.94
C GLN A 121 5.16 5.49 8.28
N GLU A 122 6.39 5.76 7.86
CA GLU A 122 6.72 6.98 7.10
C GLU A 122 6.00 7.06 5.76
N LEU A 123 5.88 5.93 5.05
CA LEU A 123 5.13 5.86 3.80
C LEU A 123 3.64 6.20 4.01
N ARG A 124 3.04 5.73 5.11
CA ARG A 124 1.66 6.09 5.51
C ARG A 124 1.54 7.57 5.88
N ASN A 125 2.56 8.14 6.51
CA ASN A 125 2.56 9.56 6.90
C ASN A 125 2.77 10.49 5.69
N ASN A 126 3.53 10.05 4.69
CA ASN A 126 3.83 10.83 3.47
C ASN A 126 2.88 10.58 2.29
N SER A 127 1.90 9.67 2.40
CA SER A 127 0.87 9.43 1.35
C SER A 127 -0.13 10.58 1.12
N TYR A 128 0.16 11.80 1.61
CA TYR A 128 -0.65 13.01 1.48
C TYR A 128 0.06 14.18 0.76
N LEU A 129 1.29 13.98 0.28
CA LEU A 129 2.00 14.92 -0.60
C LEU A 129 1.82 14.50 -2.07
#